data_AF-A0AAN8Q073-F1
#
_entry.id   AF-A0AAN8Q073-F1
#
_cell.length_a   1.000
_cell.length_b   1.000
_cell.length_c   1.000
_cell.angle_alpha   90.00
_cell.angle_beta   90.00
_cell.angle_gamma   90.00
#
_symmetry.space_group_name_H-M   'P 1'
#
loop_
_entity.id
_entity.type
_entity.pdbx_description
1 polymer ?
#
loop_
_entity_poly.entity_id
_entity_poly.type
_entity_poly.pdbx_seq_one_letter_code
_entity_poly.pdbx_strand_id
1 'polypeptide(L)'
;MEEVNSSSLSIVRNNLAMQGVSKAAQDVICKSWRFGTSKQYDTYIKRWEQYCCRRNVDTVFAFVTDILDFLVELFNMCLKYSALYTARSALS
;
A
#
# COMPACT_ATOMS: atom_id res chain seq x y z
N MET A 1 -15.60 19.43 4.56
CA MET A 1 -14.55 18.43 4.80
C MET A 1 -14.59 17.52 3.60
N GLU A 2 -13.74 17.76 2.59
CA GLU A 2 -13.78 16.98 1.35
C GLU A 2 -13.31 15.56 1.66
N GLU A 3 -14.23 14.59 1.52
CA GLU A 3 -13.89 13.17 1.52
C GLU A 3 -13.10 12.89 0.25
N VAL A 4 -11.79 12.77 0.42
CA VAL A 4 -10.92 12.27 -0.63
C VAL A 4 -11.22 10.79 -0.75
N ASN A 5 -12.05 10.46 -1.73
CA ASN A 5 -12.22 9.11 -2.26
C ASN A 5 -10.92 8.68 -2.94
N SER A 6 -9.87 8.47 -2.13
CA SER A 6 -8.55 8.03 -2.57
C SER A 6 -8.69 6.58 -2.97
N SER A 7 -8.59 6.28 -4.28
CA SER A 7 -8.65 4.92 -4.82
C SER A 7 -7.82 3.91 -4.01
N SER A 8 -6.68 4.34 -3.48
CA SER A 8 -5.79 3.59 -2.59
C SER A 8 -6.38 3.24 -1.22
N LEU A 9 -7.14 4.14 -0.57
CA LEU A 9 -7.79 3.82 0.70
C LEU A 9 -8.88 2.76 0.51
N SER A 10 -9.62 2.82 -0.60
CA SER A 10 -10.57 1.75 -0.95
C SER A 10 -9.88 0.41 -1.22
N ILE A 11 -8.73 0.42 -1.91
CA ILE A 11 -7.93 -0.79 -2.16
C ILE A 11 -7.46 -1.39 -0.83
N VAL A 12 -6.87 -0.58 0.03
CA VAL A 12 -6.38 -1.01 1.35
C VAL A 12 -7.52 -1.57 2.20
N ARG A 13 -8.66 -0.87 2.22
CA ARG A 13 -9.84 -1.32 2.95
C ARG A 13 -10.35 -2.67 2.44
N ASN A 14 -10.37 -2.85 1.11
CA ASN A 14 -10.78 -4.12 0.50
C ASN A 14 -9.79 -5.25 0.82
N ASN A 15 -8.49 -4.99 0.72
CA ASN A 15 -7.45 -5.98 1.05
C ASN A 15 -7.54 -6.42 2.50
N LEU A 16 -7.69 -5.48 3.44
CA LEU A 16 -7.88 -5.78 4.85
C LEU A 16 -9.15 -6.62 5.09
N ALA A 17 -10.24 -6.31 4.39
CA ALA A 17 -11.47 -7.09 4.47
C ALA A 17 -11.28 -8.53 3.96
N MET A 18 -10.58 -8.70 2.84
CA MET A 18 -10.26 -10.01 2.27
C MET A 18 -9.32 -10.83 3.16
N GLN A 19 -8.44 -10.16 3.92
CA GLN A 19 -7.58 -10.79 4.94
C GLN A 19 -8.34 -11.12 6.24
N GLY A 20 -9.64 -10.83 6.33
CA GLY A 20 -10.46 -11.11 7.51
C GLY A 20 -10.27 -10.12 8.66
N VAL A 21 -9.65 -8.96 8.42
CA VAL A 21 -9.46 -7.93 9.44
C VAL A 21 -10.82 -7.34 9.84
N SER A 22 -11.04 -7.14 11.13
CA SER A 22 -12.32 -6.59 11.62
C SER A 22 -12.63 -5.21 11.04
N LYS A 23 -13.91 -4.90 10.81
CA LYS A 23 -14.36 -3.60 10.30
C LYS A 23 -13.89 -2.42 11.18
N ALA A 24 -13.86 -2.61 12.50
CA ALA A 24 -13.37 -1.59 13.42
C ALA A 24 -11.88 -1.27 13.21
N ALA A 25 -11.05 -2.30 13.03
CA ALA A 25 -9.63 -2.10 12.72
C ALA A 25 -9.42 -1.45 11.35
N GLN A 26 -10.18 -1.86 10.33
CA GLN A 26 -10.17 -1.20 9.02
C GLN A 26 -10.48 0.30 9.12
N ASP A 27 -11.51 0.66 9.88
CA ASP A 27 -11.91 2.06 10.06
C ASP A 27 -10.84 2.88 10.78
N VAL A 28 -10.20 2.31 11.82
CA VAL A 28 -9.10 2.98 12.52
C VAL A 28 -7.91 3.20 11.58
N ILE A 29 -7.51 2.19 10.81
CA ILE A 29 -6.40 2.29 9.86
C ILE A 29 -6.71 3.35 8.80
N CYS A 30 -7.87 3.26 8.15
CA CYS A 30 -8.25 4.22 7.10
C CYS A 30 -8.33 5.66 7.62
N LYS A 31 -8.81 5.87 8.85
CA LYS A 31 -8.88 7.21 9.48
C LYS A 31 -7.52 7.72 9.98
N SER A 32 -6.57 6.83 10.26
CA SER A 32 -5.23 7.20 10.73
C SER A 32 -4.38 7.90 9.66
N TRP A 33 -4.72 7.73 8.38
CA TRP A 33 -4.01 8.33 7.27
C TRP A 33 -4.46 9.78 7.05
N ARG A 34 -3.61 10.73 7.47
CA ARG A 34 -3.81 12.15 7.15
C ARG A 34 -3.66 12.37 5.65
N PHE A 35 -4.30 13.41 5.10
CA PHE A 35 -4.30 13.72 3.65
C PHE A 35 -2.92 13.64 2.99
N GLY A 36 -1.89 14.24 3.60
CA GLY A 36 -0.52 14.19 3.09
C GLY A 36 0.06 12.78 3.03
N THR A 37 -0.22 11.96 4.05
CA THR A 37 0.18 10.55 4.12
C THR A 37 -0.57 9.73 3.07
N SER A 38 -1.88 9.92 2.93
CA SER A 38 -2.70 9.21 1.93
C SER A 38 -2.18 9.45 0.52
N LYS A 39 -1.79 10.69 0.18
CA LYS A 39 -1.21 11.01 -1.14
C LYS A 39 0.15 10.34 -1.38
N GLN A 40 0.99 10.28 -0.35
CA GLN A 40 2.27 9.58 -0.44
C GLN A 40 2.07 8.08 -0.61
N TYR A 41 1.16 7.49 0.17
CA TYR A 41 0.87 6.06 0.13
C TYR A 41 0.21 5.65 -1.20
N ASP A 42 -0.68 6.47 -1.75
CA ASP A 42 -1.32 6.25 -3.05
C ASP A 42 -0.31 5.99 -4.16
N THR A 43 0.81 6.72 -4.15
CA THR A 43 1.89 6.53 -5.13
C THR A 43 2.50 5.14 -5.03
N TYR A 44 2.76 4.64 -3.83
CA TYR A 44 3.40 3.35 -3.62
C TYR A 44 2.43 2.17 -3.75
N ILE A 45 1.16 2.34 -3.35
CA ILE A 45 0.11 1.34 -3.56
C ILE A 45 -0.10 1.10 -5.05
N LYS A 46 -0.18 2.15 -5.88
CA LYS A 46 -0.28 1.99 -7.34
C LYS A 46 0.94 1.30 -7.95
N ARG A 47 2.14 1.62 -7.46
CA ARG A 47 3.37 0.95 -7.91
C ARG A 47 3.39 -0.52 -7.51
N TRP A 48 2.87 -0.84 -6.33
CA TRP A 48 2.70 -2.21 -5.86
C TRP A 48 1.71 -2.98 -6.73
N GLU A 49 0.54 -2.43 -7.03
CA GLU A 49 -0.43 -3.06 -7.95
C GLU A 49 0.18 -3.33 -9.33
N GLN A 50 0.95 -2.37 -9.87
CA GLN A 50 1.66 -2.56 -11.13
C GLN A 50 2.73 -3.65 -11.04
N TYR A 51 3.49 -3.70 -9.94
CA TYR A 51 4.46 -4.76 -9.69
C TYR A 51 3.78 -6.13 -9.64
N CYS A 52 2.71 -6.25 -8.86
CA CYS A 52 1.91 -7.46 -8.74
C CYS A 52 1.37 -7.94 -10.08
N CYS A 53 0.80 -7.02 -10.87
CA CYS A 53 0.31 -7.32 -12.22
C CYS A 53 1.44 -7.82 -13.14
N ARG A 54 2.61 -7.17 -13.12
CA ARG A 54 3.77 -7.60 -13.94
C ARG A 54 4.35 -8.95 -13.52
N ARG A 55 4.31 -9.27 -12.22
CA ARG A 55 4.94 -10.47 -11.63
C ARG A 55 3.96 -11.61 -11.37
N ASN A 56 2.67 -11.41 -11.67
CA ASN A 56 1.59 -12.33 -11.33
C ASN A 56 1.56 -12.68 -9.82
N VAL A 57 1.74 -11.66 -8.99
CA VAL A 57 1.66 -11.76 -7.52
C VAL A 57 0.26 -11.33 -7.09
N ASP A 58 -0.32 -12.04 -6.13
CA ASP A 58 -1.58 -11.65 -5.51
C ASP A 58 -1.40 -10.39 -4.66
N THR A 59 -2.16 -9.34 -4.91
CA THR A 59 -2.02 -8.05 -4.21
C THR A 59 -2.46 -8.09 -2.74
N VAL A 60 -3.25 -9.10 -2.36
CA VAL A 60 -3.87 -9.27 -1.04
C VAL A 60 -3.10 -10.30 -0.20
N PHE A 61 -2.64 -11.37 -0.85
CA PHE A 61 -2.01 -12.52 -0.22
C PHE A 61 -0.54 -12.71 -0.66
N ALA A 62 0.12 -11.61 -1.03
CA ALA A 62 1.55 -11.61 -1.35
C ALA A 62 2.39 -12.16 -0.18
N PHE A 63 3.44 -12.90 -0.53
CA PHE A 63 4.43 -13.33 0.44
C PHE A 63 5.34 -12.17 0.84
N VAL A 64 5.94 -12.28 2.02
CA VAL A 64 6.95 -11.30 2.48
C VAL A 64 8.09 -11.17 1.48
N THR A 65 8.46 -12.26 0.79
CA THR A 65 9.47 -12.25 -0.27
C THR A 65 9.08 -11.34 -1.44
N ASP A 66 7.80 -11.36 -1.86
CA ASP A 66 7.32 -10.51 -2.97
C ASP A 66 7.43 -9.02 -2.61
N ILE A 67 7.13 -8.68 -1.35
CA ILE A 67 7.26 -7.32 -0.83
C ILE A 67 8.73 -6.89 -0.79
N LEU A 68 9.62 -7.76 -0.34
CA LEU A 68 11.06 -7.48 -0.30
C LEU A 68 11.63 -7.26 -1.71
N ASP A 69 11.26 -8.10 -2.68
CA ASP A 69 11.69 -7.97 -4.07
C ASP A 69 11.15 -6.67 -4.70
N PHE A 70 9.92 -6.27 -4.38
CA PHE A 70 9.40 -4.96 -4.76
C PHE A 70 10.20 -3.80 -4.17
N LEU A 71 10.59 -3.88 -2.89
CA LEU A 71 11.43 -2.84 -2.27
C LEU A 71 12.81 -2.77 -2.90
N VAL A 72 13.39 -3.91 -3.31
CA VAL A 72 14.65 -3.95 -4.08
C VAL A 72 14.47 -3.29 -5.45
N GLU A 73 13.37 -3.56 -6.16
CA GLU A 73 13.06 -2.90 -7.43
C GLU A 73 12.95 -1.37 -7.27
N LEU A 74 12.28 -0.91 -6.21
CA LEU A 74 12.20 0.52 -5.87
C LEU A 74 13.58 1.13 -5.58
N PHE A 75 14.45 0.42 -4.85
CA PHE A 75 15.80 0.88 -4.56
C PHE A 75 16.65 1.01 -5.83
N ASN A 76 16.56 0.02 -6.72
CA ASN A 76 17.27 0.02 -8.00
C ASN A 76 16.81 1.13 -8.96
N MET A 77 15.61 1.70 -8.75
CA MET A 77 15.13 2.91 -9.44
C MET A 77 15.69 4.22 -8.84
N CYS A 78 16.77 4.15 -8.06
CA CYS A 78 17.44 5.29 -7.39
C CYS A 78 16.54 6.07 -6.42
N LEU A 79 15.56 5.40 -5.78
CA LEU A 79 14.76 6.02 -4.73
C LEU A 79 15.54 6.15 -3.42
N LYS A 80 15.33 7.27 -2.72
CA LYS A 80 15.93 7.51 -1.40
C LYS A 80 15.41 6.50 -0.37
N TYR A 81 16.20 6.18 0.65
CA TYR A 81 15.76 5.31 1.76
C TYR A 81 14.45 5.75 2.42
N SER A 82 14.18 7.06 2.51
CA SER A 82 12.91 7.57 3.03
C SER A 82 11.70 7.14 2.18
N ALA A 83 11.85 7.06 0.86
CA ALA A 83 10.82 6.56 -0.04
C ALA A 83 10.54 5.06 0.17
N LEU A 84 11.58 4.25 0.44
CA LEU A 84 11.42 2.84 0.79
C LEU A 84 10.66 2.66 2.11
N TYR A 85 10.97 3.47 3.13
CA TYR A 85 10.21 3.45 4.38
C TYR A 85 8.76 3.83 4.17
N THR A 86 8.48 4.85 3.34
CA THR A 86 7.11 5.22 2.98
C THR A 86 6.39 4.09 2.24
N ALA A 87 7.05 3.44 1.27
CA ALA A 87 6.49 2.30 0.54
C ALA A 87 6.17 1.13 1.48
N ARG A 88 7.11 0.78 2.36
CA ARG A 88 6.91 -0.26 3.36
C ARG A 88 5.76 0.05 4.30
N SER A 89 5.67 1.28 4.81
CA SER A 89 4.57 1.70 5.67
C SER A 89 3.22 1.75 4.96
N ALA A 90 3.21 1.97 3.64
CA ALA A 90 1.97 1.95 2.85
C ALA A 90 1.41 0.53 2.65
N LEU A 91 2.26 -0.49 2.69
CA LEU A 91 1.91 -1.90 2.48
C LEU A 91 1.72 -2.68 3.78
N SER A 92 1.92 -2.04 4.93
CA SER A 92 1.91 -2.67 6.26
C SER A 92 0.69 -2.26 7.08
#